data_AF-A0ABD4R020-F1
#
_entry.id   AF-A0ABD4R020-F1
#
_cell.length_a   1.000
_cell.length_b   1.000
_cell.length_c   1.000
_cell.angle_alpha   90.00
_cell.angle_beta   90.00
_cell.angle_gamma   90.00
#
_symmetry.space_group_name_H-M   'P 1'
#
loop_
_entity.id
_entity.type
_entity.pdbx_description
1 polymer ?
#
loop_
_entity_poly.entity_id
_entity_poly.type
_entity_poly.pdbx_seq_one_letter_code
_entity_poly.pdbx_strand_id
1 'polypeptide(L)' 'MGKIISLVNEKGGVGKTTMTFNLAYYLSAIEDKKVLVVDLDPQFNLT' A
#
# COMPACT_ATOMS: atom_id res chain seq x y z
N MET A 1 1.58 11.28 15.32
CA MET A 1 2.28 11.27 14.02
C MET A 1 2.31 9.83 13.52
N GLY A 2 1.90 9.55 12.29
CA GLY A 2 1.84 8.18 11.74
C GLY A 2 3.20 7.71 11.20
N LYS A 3 3.42 6.39 11.12
CA LYS A 3 4.59 5.81 10.43
C LYS A 3 4.35 5.84 8.92
N ILE A 4 5.32 6.36 8.16
CA ILE A 4 5.28 6.39 6.70
C ILE A 4 6.08 5.19 6.16
N ILE A 5 5.48 4.43 5.25
CA ILE A 5 6.09 3.24 4.62
C ILE A 5 5.91 3.36 3.11
N SER A 6 6.98 3.19 2.35
CA SER A 6 6.96 3.22 0.88
C SER A 6 7.37 1.86 0.32
N LEU A 7 6.50 1.24 -0.49
CA LEU A 7 6.82 0.00 -1.20
C LEU A 7 7.31 0.34 -2.60
N VAL A 8 8.63 0.23 -2.81
CA VAL A 8 9.31 0.67 -4.05
C VAL A 8 10.11 -0.48 -4.65
N ASN A 9 10.02 -0.61 -5.97
CA ASN A 9 10.85 -1.48 -6.79
C ASN A 9 10.80 -0.98 -8.23
N GLU A 10 11.94 -0.88 -8.90
CA GLU A 10 12.05 -0.42 -10.29
C GLU A 10 11.42 -1.41 -11.28
N LYS A 11 11.38 -2.71 -10.94
CA LYS A 11 10.77 -3.73 -11.78
C LYS A 11 9.24 -3.74 -11.66
N GLY A 12 8.56 -3.73 -12.81
CA GLY A 12 7.11 -3.93 -12.90
C GLY A 12 6.69 -5.38 -12.60
N GLY A 13 5.43 -5.58 -12.21
CA GLY A 13 4.86 -6.93 -12.02
C GLY A 13 5.39 -7.73 -10.82
N VAL A 14 6.09 -7.09 -9.88
CA VAL A 14 6.66 -7.73 -8.68
C VAL A 14 5.72 -7.73 -7.47
N GLY A 15 4.44 -7.38 -7.66
CA GLY A 15 3.41 -7.43 -6.61
C GLY A 15 3.37 -6.24 -5.66
N LYS A 16 4.03 -5.11 -5.95
CA LYS A 16 4.03 -3.91 -5.09
C LYS A 16 2.61 -3.48 -4.69
N THR A 17 1.73 -3.27 -5.67
CA THR A 17 0.35 -2.83 -5.45
C THR A 17 -0.44 -3.83 -4.62
N THR A 18 -0.36 -5.11 -4.96
CA THR A 18 -1.03 -6.19 -4.23
C THR A 18 -0.57 -6.26 -2.77
N MET A 19 0.74 -6.08 -2.52
CA MET A 19 1.28 -6.04 -1.17
C MET A 19 0.85 -4.79 -0.41
N THR A 20 0.83 -3.62 -1.05
CA THR A 20 0.34 -2.37 -0.43
C THR A 20 -1.11 -2.52 0.01
N PHE A 21 -1.98 -3.05 -0.85
CA PHE A 21 -3.39 -3.27 -0.55
C PHE A 21 -3.59 -4.22 0.64
N ASN A 22 -2.94 -5.40 0.60
CA ASN A 22 -3.09 -6.39 1.67
C ASN A 22 -2.52 -5.91 3.01
N LEU A 23 -1.40 -5.19 2.98
CA LEU A 23 -0.83 -4.59 4.19
C LEU A 23 -1.78 -3.54 4.77
N ALA A 24 -2.35 -2.67 3.94
CA ALA A 24 -3.31 -1.67 4.37
C ALA A 24 -4.57 -2.31 4.97
N TYR A 25 -5.12 -3.33 4.30
CA TYR A 25 -6.27 -4.09 4.79
C TYR A 25 -5.99 -4.76 6.14
N TYR A 26 -4.86 -5.45 6.28
CA TYR A 26 -4.49 -6.08 7.54
C TYR A 26 -4.39 -5.05 8.67
N LEU A 27 -3.68 -3.94 8.41
CA LEU A 27 -3.48 -2.89 9.39
C LEU A 27 -4.81 -2.20 9.78
N SER A 28 -5.75 -2.02 8.85
CA SER A 28 -7.02 -1.39 9.16
C SER A 28 -8.05 -2.34 9.77
N ALA A 29 -8.24 -3.53 9.17
CA ALA A 29 -9.34 -4.42 9.51
C ALA A 29 -9.01 -5.41 10.63
N ILE A 30 -7.74 -5.79 10.78
CA ILE A 30 -7.30 -6.79 11.77
C ILE A 30 -6.65 -6.11 12.97
N GLU A 31 -5.85 -5.07 12.72
CA GLU A 31 -5.09 -4.36 13.75
C GLU A 31 -5.76 -3.06 14.24
N ASP A 32 -6.93 -2.70 13.69
CA ASP A 32 -7.72 -1.50 14.03
C ASP A 32 -6.92 -0.19 13.96
N LYS A 33 -6.01 -0.06 12.98
CA LYS A 33 -5.22 1.16 12.76
C LYS A 33 -5.87 2.05 11.71
N LYS A 34 -5.76 3.36 11.90
CA LYS A 34 -6.06 4.33 10.84
C LYS A 34 -4.94 4.29 9.79
N VAL A 35 -5.29 3.89 8.58
CA VAL A 35 -4.36 3.75 7.45
C VAL A 35 -4.77 4.72 6.34
N LEU A 36 -3.78 5.38 5.76
CA LEU A 36 -3.92 6.14 4.51
C LEU A 36 -3.05 5.46 3.46
N VAL A 37 -3.67 5.12 2.33
CA VAL A 37 -2.96 4.61 1.15
C VAL A 37 -2.85 5.75 0.14
N VAL A 38 -1.66 5.92 -0.43
CA VAL A 38 -1.39 6.93 -1.46
C VAL A 38 -0.87 6.20 -2.69
N ASP A 39 -1.62 6.25 -3.79
CA ASP A 39 -1.20 5.72 -5.08
C ASP A 39 -0.50 6.83 -5.88
N LEU A 40 0.73 6.57 -6.29
CA LEU A 40 1.54 7.47 -7.13
C LEU A 40 1.93 6.78 -8.46
N ASP A 41 1.38 5.59 -8.74
CA ASP A 41 1.61 4.89 -10.00
C ASP A 41 0.60 5.38 -11.04
N PRO A 42 1.03 5.86 -12.22
CA PRO A 42 0.11 6.30 -13.28
C PRO A 42 -0.79 5.18 -13.83
N GLN A 43 -0.57 3.92 -13.47
CA GLN A 43 -1.47 2.81 -13.81
C GLN A 43 -2.69 2.73 -12.90
N PHE A 44 -2.71 3.45 -11.77
CA PHE A 44 -3.85 3.54 -10.85
C PHE A 44 -4.35 2.19 -10.30
N ASN A 45 -3.50 1.17 -10.26
CA ASN A 45 -3.91 -0.18 -9.84
C ASN A 45 -4.34 -0.27 -8.36
N LEU A 46 -4.05 0.75 -7.54
CA LEU A 46 -4.34 0.77 -6.10
C LEU A 46 -5.52 1.67 -5.72
N THR A 47 -5.99 2.50 -6.66
CA THR A 47 -7.11 3.45 -6.47
C THR A 47 -8.44 2.75 -6.70
#